data_AF-R5IES0-F1
#
_entry.id   AF-R5IES0-F1
#
_cell.length_a   1.000
_cell.length_b   1.000
_cell.length_c   1.000
_cell.angle_alpha   90.00
_cell.angle_beta   90.00
_cell.angle_gamma   90.00
#
_symmetry.space_group_name_H-M   'P 1'
#
loop_
_entity.id
_entity.type
_entity.pdbx_description
1 polymer ?
#
loop_
_entity_poly.entity_id
_entity_poly.type
_entity_poly.pdbx_seq_one_letter_code
_entity_poly.pdbx_strand_id
1 'polypeptide(L)'
;MPAEVIIGILNYGLILIFGLCLSVEIAGGCESRRQRRTVALLCVLLLLIQIPPWLLFGVDTVKRLYPLIVHLPLTLGLIFLLHKPLGVSIVSVFTAYLCCEILNWVREIVSALTHSVLAGEISYAVLIVPVFLLLRRYFVRAAYEAMTCSRAALGLFGSLPVAFYFFDYATTIYSDALYAGIHVVNESLPALL
;
A
#
# COMPACT_ATOMS: atom_id res chain seq x y z
N MET A 1 13.24 -21.76 7.94
CA MET A 1 13.17 -20.35 7.49
C MET A 1 13.50 -19.46 8.69
N PRO A 2 14.32 -18.41 8.52
CA PRO A 2 14.61 -17.47 9.60
C PRO A 2 13.35 -16.69 10.01
N ALA A 3 13.27 -16.27 11.27
CA ALA A 3 12.07 -15.66 11.86
C ALA A 3 11.64 -14.36 11.13
N GLU A 4 12.61 -13.56 10.70
CA GLU A 4 12.40 -12.34 9.92
C GLU A 4 11.67 -12.59 8.58
N VAL A 5 11.94 -13.70 7.92
CA VAL A 5 11.27 -14.05 6.65
C VAL A 5 9.82 -14.47 6.90
N ILE A 6 9.55 -15.18 7.99
CA ILE A 6 8.17 -15.59 8.35
C ILE A 6 7.33 -14.35 8.66
N ILE A 7 7.86 -13.43 9.47
CA ILE A 7 7.16 -12.19 9.82
C ILE A 7 7.03 -11.28 8.59
N GLY A 8 8.03 -11.19 7.73
CA GLY A 8 7.96 -10.44 6.48
C GLY A 8 6.85 -10.92 5.54
N ILE A 9 6.67 -12.24 5.38
CA ILE A 9 5.56 -12.81 4.59
C ILE A 9 4.20 -12.49 5.23
N LEU A 10 4.10 -12.59 6.55
CA LEU A 10 2.89 -12.21 7.27
C LEU A 10 2.56 -10.73 7.08
N ASN A 11 3.54 -9.85 7.23
CA ASN A 11 3.40 -8.41 7.04
C ASN A 11 3.00 -8.06 5.60
N TYR A 12 3.54 -8.78 4.60
CA TYR A 12 3.12 -8.64 3.20
C TYR A 12 1.64 -9.02 2.96
N GLY A 13 1.14 -10.05 3.64
CA GLY A 13 -0.30 -10.36 3.62
C GLY A 13 -1.13 -9.29 4.34
N LEU A 14 -0.67 -8.85 5.50
CA LEU A 14 -1.37 -7.86 6.33
C LEU A 14 -1.48 -6.49 5.65
N ILE A 15 -0.43 -6.01 4.97
CA ILE A 15 -0.46 -4.73 4.24
C ILE A 15 -1.50 -4.75 3.12
N LEU A 16 -1.67 -5.86 2.41
CA LEU A 16 -2.70 -6.00 1.39
C LEU A 16 -4.10 -5.94 2.00
N ILE A 17 -4.32 -6.69 3.10
CA ILE A 17 -5.60 -6.70 3.81
C ILE A 17 -5.92 -5.29 4.31
N PHE A 18 -4.93 -4.62 4.90
CA PHE A 18 -5.01 -3.24 5.38
C PHE A 18 -5.39 -2.29 4.23
N GLY A 19 -4.65 -2.33 3.12
CA GLY A 19 -4.87 -1.46 1.97
C GLY A 19 -6.25 -1.66 1.36
N LEU A 20 -6.65 -2.92 1.14
CA LEU A 20 -7.99 -3.27 0.65
C LEU A 20 -9.10 -2.74 1.57
N CYS A 21 -9.02 -3.03 2.87
CA CYS A 21 -10.05 -2.63 3.83
C CYS A 21 -10.15 -1.11 3.90
N LEU A 22 -9.00 -0.42 3.92
CA LEU A 22 -8.94 1.03 3.97
C LEU A 22 -9.49 1.65 2.68
N SER A 23 -9.16 1.12 1.50
CA SER A 23 -9.74 1.59 0.23
C SER A 23 -11.26 1.46 0.20
N VAL A 24 -11.80 0.34 0.69
CA VAL A 24 -13.25 0.12 0.78
C VAL A 24 -13.90 1.10 1.74
N GLU A 25 -13.31 1.30 2.93
CA GLU A 25 -13.83 2.25 3.93
C GLU A 25 -13.76 3.70 3.42
N ILE A 26 -12.65 4.12 2.81
CA ILE A 26 -12.48 5.45 2.19
C ILE A 26 -13.47 5.67 1.04
N ALA A 27 -13.81 4.62 0.27
CA ALA A 27 -14.82 4.68 -0.79
C ALA A 27 -16.29 4.67 -0.27
N GLY A 28 -16.49 4.82 1.04
CA GLY A 28 -17.82 4.85 1.67
C GLY A 28 -18.34 3.49 2.11
N GLY A 29 -17.48 2.49 2.26
CA GLY A 29 -17.80 1.20 2.86
C GLY A 29 -18.72 0.29 2.04
N CYS A 30 -19.18 -0.78 2.70
CA CYS A 30 -20.13 -1.76 2.16
C CYS A 30 -21.54 -1.51 2.72
N GLU A 31 -22.55 -1.52 1.86
CA GLU A 31 -23.96 -1.30 2.24
C GLU A 31 -24.66 -2.61 2.62
N SER A 32 -24.22 -3.75 2.06
CA SER A 32 -24.87 -5.05 2.27
C SER A 32 -23.92 -6.14 2.74
N ARG A 33 -24.48 -7.17 3.38
CA ARG A 33 -23.74 -8.41 3.71
C ARG A 33 -23.18 -9.08 2.46
N ARG A 34 -23.84 -8.94 1.30
CA ARG A 34 -23.37 -9.48 0.02
C ARG A 34 -22.10 -8.76 -0.43
N GLN A 35 -22.09 -7.43 -0.44
CA GLN A 35 -20.89 -6.65 -0.76
C GLN A 35 -19.72 -6.99 0.18
N ARG A 36 -19.98 -7.14 1.49
CA ARG A 36 -18.94 -7.56 2.44
C ARG A 36 -18.36 -8.93 2.11
N ARG A 37 -19.19 -9.89 1.70
CA ARG A 37 -18.72 -11.21 1.21
C ARG A 37 -17.92 -11.05 -0.09
N THR A 38 -18.36 -10.21 -1.01
CA THR A 38 -17.63 -9.93 -2.25
C THR A 38 -16.26 -9.31 -1.98
N VAL A 39 -16.15 -8.37 -1.04
CA VAL A 39 -14.86 -7.82 -0.61
C VAL A 39 -13.97 -8.88 0.04
N ALA A 40 -14.53 -9.75 0.87
CA ALA A 40 -13.77 -10.86 1.45
C ALA A 40 -13.26 -11.84 0.38
N LEU A 41 -14.07 -12.14 -0.63
CA LEU A 41 -13.66 -12.97 -1.77
C LEU A 41 -12.60 -12.27 -2.62
N LEU A 42 -12.74 -10.97 -2.86
CA LEU A 42 -11.74 -10.17 -3.55
C LEU A 42 -10.41 -10.15 -2.78
N CYS A 43 -10.46 -10.06 -1.45
CA CYS A 43 -9.28 -10.17 -0.58
C CYS A 43 -8.54 -11.48 -0.80
N VAL A 44 -9.26 -12.61 -0.71
CA VAL A 44 -8.68 -13.93 -0.92
C VAL A 44 -8.11 -14.06 -2.33
N LEU A 45 -8.84 -13.59 -3.34
CA LEU A 45 -8.38 -13.61 -4.73
C LEU A 45 -7.10 -12.79 -4.92
N LEU A 46 -7.03 -11.58 -4.37
CA LEU A 46 -5.86 -10.72 -4.41
C LEU A 46 -4.66 -11.33 -3.70
N LEU A 47 -4.86 -12.03 -2.57
CA LEU A 47 -3.78 -12.77 -1.91
C LEU A 47 -3.28 -13.93 -2.79
N LEU A 48 -4.18 -14.67 -3.43
CA LEU A 48 -3.82 -15.84 -4.24
C LEU A 48 -3.16 -15.48 -5.58
N ILE A 49 -3.63 -14.44 -6.26
CA ILE A 49 -3.14 -14.07 -7.61
C ILE A 49 -1.66 -13.64 -7.61
N GLN A 50 -1.12 -13.27 -6.45
CA GLN A 50 0.28 -12.87 -6.29
C GLN A 50 1.23 -14.07 -6.14
N ILE A 51 0.72 -15.25 -5.76
CA ILE A 51 1.52 -16.45 -5.50
C ILE A 51 2.25 -16.93 -6.77
N PRO A 52 1.59 -17.07 -7.95
CA PRO A 52 2.28 -17.55 -9.15
C PRO A 52 3.39 -16.61 -9.64
N PRO A 53 3.19 -15.28 -9.76
CA PRO A 53 4.27 -14.36 -10.13
C PRO A 53 5.43 -14.38 -9.14
N TRP A 54 5.14 -14.54 -7.84
CA TRP A 54 6.17 -14.67 -6.80
C TRP A 54 7.02 -15.93 -6.97
N LEU A 55 6.38 -17.07 -7.26
CA LEU A 55 7.08 -18.34 -7.50
C LEU A 55 7.87 -18.36 -8.82
N LEU A 56 7.38 -17.69 -9.86
CA LEU A 56 7.96 -17.74 -11.20
C LEU A 56 9.06 -16.70 -11.44
N PHE A 57 8.95 -15.50 -10.86
CA PHE A 57 9.80 -14.36 -11.19
C PHE A 57 10.42 -13.66 -9.99
N GLY A 58 10.18 -14.15 -8.78
CA GLY A 58 10.72 -13.60 -7.53
C GLY A 58 10.05 -12.30 -7.07
N VAL A 59 10.47 -11.83 -5.90
CA VAL A 59 9.82 -10.73 -5.16
C VAL A 59 9.88 -9.39 -5.92
N ASP A 60 10.99 -9.08 -6.58
CA ASP A 60 11.20 -7.77 -7.21
C ASP A 60 10.30 -7.58 -8.45
N THR A 61 10.08 -8.64 -9.21
CA THR A 61 9.14 -8.62 -10.34
C THR A 61 7.70 -8.47 -9.86
N VAL A 62 7.34 -9.12 -8.75
CA VAL A 62 6.01 -8.95 -8.12
C VAL A 62 5.80 -7.52 -7.67
N LYS A 63 6.80 -6.88 -7.04
CA LYS A 63 6.72 -5.48 -6.62
C LYS A 63 6.48 -4.54 -7.81
N ARG A 64 7.19 -4.75 -8.93
CA ARG A 64 6.97 -3.98 -10.17
C ARG A 64 5.58 -4.19 -10.75
N LEU A 65 5.06 -5.43 -10.73
CA LEU A 65 3.74 -5.76 -11.25
C LEU A 65 2.59 -5.50 -10.27
N TYR A 66 2.89 -5.15 -9.02
CA TYR A 66 1.89 -4.89 -7.97
C TYR A 66 0.80 -3.87 -8.36
N PRO A 67 1.07 -2.77 -9.09
CA PRO A 67 0.05 -1.88 -9.64
C PRO A 67 -1.01 -2.62 -10.47
N LEU A 68 -0.56 -3.57 -11.29
CA LEU A 68 -1.39 -4.29 -12.23
C LEU A 68 -2.11 -5.47 -11.58
N ILE A 69 -1.45 -6.14 -10.63
CA ILE A 69 -1.97 -7.36 -10.00
C ILE A 69 -2.87 -7.03 -8.80
N VAL A 70 -2.63 -5.91 -8.10
CA VAL A 70 -3.35 -5.56 -6.88
C VAL A 70 -4.17 -4.28 -7.04
N HIS A 71 -3.54 -3.14 -7.38
CA HIS A 71 -4.25 -1.86 -7.42
C HIS A 71 -5.31 -1.79 -8.52
N LEU A 72 -5.02 -2.32 -9.71
CA LEU A 72 -5.97 -2.35 -10.81
C LEU A 72 -7.19 -3.25 -10.49
N PRO A 73 -7.05 -4.54 -10.10
CA PRO A 73 -8.21 -5.37 -9.76
C PRO A 73 -8.99 -4.85 -8.57
N LEU A 74 -8.30 -4.23 -7.60
CA LEU A 74 -8.96 -3.55 -6.49
C LEU A 74 -9.83 -2.38 -6.97
N THR A 75 -9.28 -1.50 -7.80
CA THR A 75 -10.01 -0.36 -8.37
C THR A 75 -11.21 -0.83 -9.18
N LEU A 76 -11.04 -1.84 -10.04
CA LEU A 76 -12.12 -2.44 -10.80
C LEU A 76 -13.17 -3.09 -9.88
N GLY A 77 -12.74 -3.72 -8.79
CA GLY A 77 -13.62 -4.27 -7.76
C GLY A 77 -14.49 -3.20 -7.11
N LEU A 78 -13.92 -2.04 -6.75
CA LEU A 78 -14.69 -0.92 -6.22
C LEU A 78 -15.73 -0.40 -7.24
N ILE A 79 -15.35 -0.27 -8.51
CA ILE A 79 -16.21 0.25 -9.57
C ILE A 79 -17.34 -0.74 -9.91
N PHE A 80 -17.01 -1.99 -10.22
CA PHE A 80 -17.97 -2.95 -10.77
C PHE A 80 -18.70 -3.77 -9.71
N LEU A 81 -18.03 -4.11 -8.59
CA LEU A 81 -18.62 -4.98 -7.56
C LEU A 81 -19.27 -4.17 -6.44
N LEU A 82 -18.74 -2.99 -6.12
CA LEU A 82 -19.29 -2.09 -5.09
C LEU A 82 -19.99 -0.87 -5.68
N HIS A 83 -20.04 -0.73 -7.02
CA HIS A 83 -20.71 0.37 -7.73
C HIS A 83 -20.25 1.76 -7.29
N LYS A 84 -18.97 1.90 -6.91
CA LYS A 84 -18.40 3.18 -6.47
C LYS A 84 -18.02 4.04 -7.68
N PRO A 85 -18.11 5.38 -7.61
CA PRO A 85 -17.70 6.26 -8.69
C PRO A 85 -16.23 6.04 -9.07
N LEU A 86 -15.90 6.15 -10.36
CA LEU A 86 -14.54 5.90 -10.87
C LEU A 86 -13.48 6.75 -10.16
N GLY A 87 -13.70 8.07 -10.05
CA GLY A 87 -12.74 8.96 -9.41
C GLY A 87 -12.56 8.68 -7.92
N VAL A 88 -13.65 8.38 -7.20
CA VAL A 88 -13.60 7.98 -5.78
C VAL A 88 -12.84 6.67 -5.63
N SER A 89 -13.05 5.70 -6.52
CA SER A 89 -12.38 4.39 -6.48
C SER A 89 -10.87 4.52 -6.66
N ILE A 90 -10.43 5.27 -7.69
CA ILE A 90 -9.00 5.50 -7.96
C ILE A 90 -8.35 6.22 -6.79
N VAL A 91 -8.94 7.32 -6.33
CA VAL A 91 -8.37 8.12 -5.24
C VAL A 91 -8.34 7.29 -3.94
N SER A 92 -9.36 6.51 -3.64
CA SER A 92 -9.38 5.64 -2.45
C SER A 92 -8.25 4.60 -2.44
N VAL A 93 -7.92 4.03 -3.60
CA VAL A 93 -6.81 3.06 -3.73
C VAL A 93 -5.47 3.74 -3.51
N PHE A 94 -5.22 4.88 -4.16
CA PHE A 94 -3.97 5.61 -3.99
C PHE A 94 -3.82 6.24 -2.60
N THR A 95 -4.90 6.70 -1.99
CA THR A 95 -4.88 7.17 -0.61
C THR A 95 -4.53 6.02 0.34
N ALA A 96 -5.13 4.84 0.15
CA ALA A 96 -4.78 3.68 0.97
C ALA A 96 -3.31 3.28 0.77
N TYR A 97 -2.79 3.32 -0.47
CA TYR A 97 -1.38 3.11 -0.76
C TYR A 97 -0.47 4.07 0.02
N LEU A 98 -0.75 5.37 -0.04
CA LEU A 98 -0.01 6.38 0.72
C LEU A 98 0.01 6.06 2.23
N CYS A 99 -1.13 5.64 2.79
CA CYS A 99 -1.19 5.23 4.19
C CYS A 99 -0.38 3.97 4.49
N CYS A 100 -0.30 3.03 3.54
CA CYS A 100 0.55 1.84 3.65
C CYS A 100 2.03 2.22 3.65
N GLU A 101 2.43 3.16 2.77
CA GLU A 101 3.82 3.61 2.67
C GLU A 101 4.30 4.32 3.93
N ILE A 102 3.43 5.07 4.62
CA ILE A 102 3.77 5.64 5.93
C ILE A 102 4.19 4.55 6.93
N LEU A 103 3.50 3.41 6.95
CA LEU A 103 3.88 2.27 7.80
C LEU A 103 5.21 1.63 7.35
N ASN A 104 5.43 1.53 6.03
CA ASN A 104 6.68 1.01 5.48
C ASN A 104 7.88 1.91 5.84
N TRP A 105 7.72 3.23 5.81
CA TRP A 105 8.77 4.15 6.25
C TRP A 105 9.11 3.97 7.73
N VAL A 106 8.12 3.75 8.60
CA VAL A 106 8.39 3.46 10.02
C VAL A 106 9.18 2.16 10.17
N ARG A 107 8.82 1.11 9.42
CA ARG A 107 9.56 -0.17 9.39
C ARG A 107 11.03 0.03 9.00
N GLU A 108 11.28 0.80 7.94
CA GLU A 108 12.64 1.10 7.46
C GLU A 108 13.43 1.95 8.47
N ILE A 109 12.80 2.98 9.05
CA ILE A 109 13.43 3.81 10.09
C ILE A 109 13.82 2.96 11.30
N VAL A 110 12.92 2.10 11.81
CA VAL A 110 13.22 1.23 12.94
C VAL A 110 14.33 0.25 12.60
N SER A 111 14.31 -0.34 11.40
CA SER A 111 15.38 -1.25 10.94
C SER A 111 16.74 -0.54 10.90
N ALA A 112 16.77 0.69 10.37
CA ALA A 112 17.99 1.49 10.28
C ALA A 112 18.53 1.91 11.65
N LEU A 113 17.66 2.31 12.58
CA LEU A 113 18.04 2.74 13.93
C LEU A 113 18.51 1.58 14.82
N THR A 114 17.95 0.38 14.63
CA THR A 114 18.26 -0.79 15.45
C THR A 114 19.27 -1.74 14.79
N HIS A 115 19.64 -1.47 13.54
CA HIS A 115 20.41 -2.37 12.67
C HIS A 115 19.84 -3.80 12.62
N SER A 116 18.51 -3.94 12.73
CA SER A 116 17.83 -5.23 12.80
C SER A 116 16.58 -5.24 11.94
N VAL A 117 16.61 -6.06 10.88
CA VAL A 117 15.45 -6.29 10.01
C VAL A 117 14.27 -6.83 10.81
N LEU A 118 14.54 -7.73 11.76
CA LEU A 118 13.51 -8.31 12.63
C LEU A 118 12.80 -7.24 13.47
N ALA A 119 13.53 -6.25 13.99
CA ALA A 119 12.93 -5.16 14.77
C ALA A 119 12.02 -4.28 13.90
N GLY A 120 12.41 -4.01 12.66
CA GLY A 120 11.55 -3.36 11.68
C GLY A 120 10.26 -4.13 11.43
N GLU A 121 10.38 -5.41 11.09
CA GLU A 121 9.22 -6.28 10.83
C GLU A 121 8.26 -6.37 12.03
N ILE A 122 8.79 -6.44 13.26
CA ILE A 122 7.98 -6.40 14.48
C ILE A 122 7.27 -5.05 14.63
N SER A 123 7.97 -3.93 14.39
CA SER A 123 7.37 -2.60 14.49
C SER A 123 6.19 -2.44 13.54
N TYR A 124 6.32 -2.97 12.32
CA TYR A 124 5.24 -2.96 11.33
C TYR A 124 4.04 -3.77 11.81
N ALA A 125 4.27 -5.00 12.25
CA ALA A 125 3.22 -5.89 12.75
C ALA A 125 2.47 -5.31 13.97
N VAL A 126 3.18 -4.59 14.84
CA VAL A 126 2.59 -3.92 16.00
C VAL A 126 1.79 -2.68 15.60
N LEU A 127 2.26 -1.91 14.61
CA LEU A 127 1.67 -0.62 14.25
C LEU A 127 0.51 -0.72 13.25
N ILE A 128 0.43 -1.78 12.44
CA ILE A 128 -0.58 -1.89 11.39
C ILE A 128 -2.02 -1.81 11.91
N VAL A 129 -2.32 -2.50 13.01
CA VAL A 129 -3.65 -2.51 13.64
C VAL A 129 -4.01 -1.15 14.26
N PRO A 130 -3.20 -0.55 15.15
CA PRO A 130 -3.55 0.74 15.75
C PRO A 130 -3.65 1.85 14.71
N VAL A 131 -2.75 1.88 13.71
CA VAL A 131 -2.84 2.87 12.62
C VAL A 131 -4.11 2.67 11.81
N PHE A 132 -4.50 1.43 11.50
CA PHE A 132 -5.78 1.17 10.82
C PHE A 132 -6.97 1.73 11.60
N LEU A 133 -7.00 1.49 12.91
CA LEU A 133 -8.09 1.97 13.78
C LEU A 133 -8.12 3.51 13.85
N LEU A 134 -6.96 4.16 13.92
CA LEU A 134 -6.84 5.62 13.91
C LEU A 134 -7.33 6.20 12.57
N LEU A 135 -6.88 5.65 11.45
CA LEU A 135 -7.32 6.09 10.13
C LEU A 135 -8.82 5.90 9.95
N ARG A 136 -9.36 4.76 10.38
CA ARG A 136 -10.80 4.50 10.34
C ARG A 136 -11.59 5.50 11.18
N ARG A 137 -11.09 5.84 12.37
CA ARG A 137 -11.79 6.73 13.31
C ARG A 137 -11.79 8.18 12.87
N TYR A 138 -10.67 8.67 12.35
CA TYR A 138 -10.41 10.10 12.15
C TYR A 138 -10.29 10.51 10.68
N PHE A 139 -9.80 9.63 9.81
CA PHE A 139 -9.46 9.99 8.44
C PHE A 139 -10.51 9.54 7.42
N VAL A 140 -11.01 8.30 7.51
CA VAL A 140 -11.91 7.69 6.51
C VAL A 140 -13.10 8.58 6.17
N ARG A 141 -13.82 9.08 7.19
CA ARG A 141 -15.00 9.92 6.97
C ARG A 141 -14.65 11.24 6.31
N ALA A 142 -13.59 11.90 6.77
CA ALA A 142 -13.13 13.17 6.20
C ALA A 142 -12.68 13.01 4.75
N ALA A 143 -11.96 11.93 4.43
CA ALA A 143 -11.53 11.61 3.08
C ALA A 143 -12.73 11.35 2.15
N TYR A 144 -13.71 10.54 2.60
CA TYR A 144 -14.91 10.27 1.81
C TYR A 144 -15.73 11.54 1.54
N GLU A 145 -15.96 12.37 2.56
CA GLU A 145 -16.68 13.64 2.41
C GLU A 145 -15.95 14.60 1.47
N ALA A 146 -14.62 14.74 1.58
CA ALA A 146 -13.82 15.56 0.67
C ALA A 146 -13.92 15.11 -0.79
N MET A 147 -13.87 13.80 -1.04
CA MET A 147 -13.98 13.23 -2.39
C MET A 147 -15.37 13.30 -3.00
N THR A 148 -16.42 13.31 -2.18
CA THR A 148 -17.82 13.31 -2.65
C THR A 148 -18.45 14.70 -2.70
N CYS A 149 -17.85 15.69 -2.04
CA CYS A 149 -18.36 17.07 -1.97
C CYS A 149 -18.45 17.76 -3.34
N SER A 150 -17.40 17.67 -4.16
CA SER A 150 -17.39 18.22 -5.52
C SER A 150 -16.28 17.60 -6.38
N ARG A 151 -16.38 17.75 -7.71
CA ARG A 151 -15.31 17.32 -8.63
C ARG A 151 -13.99 18.05 -8.38
N ALA A 152 -14.05 19.31 -7.97
CA ALA A 152 -12.86 20.10 -7.63
C ALA A 152 -12.20 19.59 -6.34
N ALA A 153 -13.00 19.33 -5.30
CA ALA A 153 -12.49 18.77 -4.04
C ALA A 153 -11.90 17.36 -4.24
N LEU A 154 -12.54 16.52 -5.06
CA LEU A 154 -12.00 15.24 -5.48
C LEU A 154 -10.64 15.39 -6.19
N GLY A 155 -10.52 16.33 -7.12
CA GLY A 155 -9.27 16.59 -7.83
C GLY A 155 -8.16 17.09 -6.89
N LEU A 156 -8.48 18.02 -5.99
CA LEU A 156 -7.53 18.57 -5.02
C LEU A 156 -7.06 17.49 -4.04
N PHE A 157 -7.99 16.79 -3.39
CA PHE A 157 -7.64 15.71 -2.46
C PHE A 157 -6.92 14.57 -3.16
N GLY A 158 -7.37 14.19 -4.36
CA GLY A 158 -6.79 13.10 -5.14
C GLY A 158 -5.43 13.42 -5.75
N SER A 159 -5.09 14.69 -5.98
CA SER A 159 -3.81 15.08 -6.57
C SER A 159 -2.61 14.59 -5.77
N LEU A 160 -2.66 14.74 -4.43
CA LEU A 160 -1.58 14.32 -3.54
C LEU A 160 -1.30 12.80 -3.57
N PRO A 161 -2.28 11.91 -3.29
CA PRO A 161 -2.03 10.46 -3.31
C PRO A 161 -1.71 9.95 -4.71
N VAL A 162 -2.30 10.52 -5.77
CA VAL A 162 -1.99 10.14 -7.16
C VAL A 162 -0.55 10.54 -7.51
N ALA A 163 -0.17 11.79 -7.25
CA ALA A 163 1.18 12.27 -7.56
C ALA A 163 2.24 11.52 -6.75
N PHE A 164 1.96 11.28 -5.45
CA PHE A 164 2.82 10.47 -4.60
C PHE A 164 3.00 9.06 -5.17
N TYR A 165 1.91 8.40 -5.56
CA TYR A 165 1.96 7.05 -6.12
C TYR A 165 2.87 6.96 -7.34
N PHE A 166 2.71 7.87 -8.31
CA PHE A 166 3.53 7.87 -9.52
C PHE A 166 4.98 8.24 -9.22
N PHE A 167 5.20 9.24 -8.35
CA PHE A 167 6.54 9.65 -7.93
C PHE A 167 7.29 8.51 -7.26
N ASP A 168 6.65 7.85 -6.29
CA ASP A 168 7.23 6.74 -5.55
C ASP A 168 7.55 5.58 -6.50
N TYR A 169 6.59 5.09 -7.29
CA TYR A 169 6.87 4.02 -8.26
C TYR A 169 7.98 4.37 -9.26
N ALA A 170 8.01 5.61 -9.74
CA ALA A 170 9.06 6.06 -10.65
C ALA A 170 10.44 6.07 -9.97
N THR A 171 10.54 6.44 -8.69
CA THR A 171 11.82 6.68 -8.02
C THR A 171 12.33 5.51 -7.19
N THR A 172 11.44 4.65 -6.66
CA THR A 172 11.81 3.54 -5.77
C THR A 172 11.68 2.17 -6.41
N ILE A 173 10.73 1.98 -7.33
CA ILE A 173 10.44 0.65 -7.91
C ILE A 173 10.97 0.48 -9.34
N TYR A 174 10.85 1.51 -10.18
CA TYR A 174 11.27 1.46 -11.58
C TYR A 174 12.65 2.06 -11.85
N SER A 175 13.12 2.97 -10.99
CA SER A 175 14.41 3.61 -11.16
C SER A 175 15.32 3.34 -9.98
N ASP A 176 15.93 2.14 -9.92
CA ASP A 176 17.06 1.83 -9.01
C ASP A 176 18.14 2.95 -8.95
N ALA A 177 18.13 3.90 -9.89
CA ALA A 177 18.89 5.15 -9.95
C ALA A 177 19.01 5.99 -8.65
N LEU A 178 17.98 6.12 -7.81
CA LEU A 178 18.12 6.96 -6.60
C LEU A 178 18.86 6.22 -5.46
N TYR A 179 18.60 4.91 -5.29
CA TYR A 179 19.33 4.08 -4.32
C TYR A 179 20.73 3.70 -4.81
N ALA A 180 20.92 3.47 -6.12
CA ALA A 180 22.23 3.33 -6.73
C ALA A 180 23.07 4.61 -6.58
N GLY A 181 22.45 5.80 -6.67
CA GLY A 181 23.13 7.06 -6.38
C GLY A 181 23.63 7.17 -4.94
N ILE A 182 22.83 6.72 -3.96
CA ILE A 182 23.22 6.72 -2.54
C ILE A 182 24.30 5.66 -2.25
N HIS A 183 24.21 4.47 -2.86
CA HIS A 183 25.27 3.45 -2.73
C HIS A 183 26.58 3.87 -3.40
N VAL A 184 26.53 4.51 -4.57
CA VAL A 184 27.72 5.04 -5.28
C VAL A 184 28.35 6.20 -4.52
N VAL A 185 27.55 7.09 -3.91
CA VAL A 185 28.07 8.17 -3.04
C VAL A 185 28.66 7.59 -1.75
N ASN A 186 28.05 6.55 -1.18
CA ASN A 186 28.55 5.90 0.03
C ASN A 186 29.81 5.04 -0.21
N GLU A 187 29.99 4.47 -1.41
CA GLU A 187 31.21 3.75 -1.82
C GLU A 187 32.35 4.67 -2.30
N SER A 188 32.06 5.94 -2.65
CA SER A 188 33.09 6.92 -3.01
C SER A 188 33.60 7.75 -1.83
N LEU A 189 32.92 7.68 -0.68
CA LEU A 189 33.33 8.31 0.58
C LEU A 189 34.51 7.63 1.33
N PRO A 190 34.82 6.32 1.19
CA PRO A 190 36.04 5.73 1.75
C PRO A 190 37.29 6.01 0.91
N ALA A 191 37.17 6.66 -0.25
CA ALA A 191 38.31 6.98 -1.12
C ALA A 191 38.90 8.39 -0.85
N LEU A 192 38.37 9.13 0.13
CA LEU A 192 38.74 10.52 0.43
C LEU A 192 39.00 10.82 1.92
N LEU A 193 39.13 9.79 2.76
CA LEU A 193 39.70 9.86 4.12
C LEU A 193 40.75 8.76 4.29
#